data_AF-A0A971RY24-F1
#
_entry.id   AF-A0A971RY24-F1
#
_cell.length_a   1.000
_cell.length_b   1.000
_cell.length_c   1.000
_cell.angle_alpha   90.00
_cell.angle_beta   90.00
_cell.angle_gamma   90.00
#
_symmetry.space_group_name_H-M   'P 1'
#
loop_
_entity.id
_entity.type
_entity.pdbx_description
1 polymer ?
#
loop_
_entity_poly.entity_id
_entity_poly.type
_entity_poly.pdbx_seq_one_letter_code
_entity_poly.pdbx_strand_id
1 'polypeptide(L)' 'MALDEYKEGDITTKIDDLTFLVEQDLVDIFKSFKIDYSNNWLRRGFTVIPDRGLSSC' A
#
# COMPACT_ATOMS: atom_id res chain seq x y z
N MET A 1 -3.17 6.69 0.50
CA MET A 1 -3.92 5.77 -0.39
C MET A 1 -5.15 6.51 -0.89
N ALA A 2 -5.48 6.34 -2.16
CA ALA A 2 -6.67 6.92 -2.80
C ALA A 2 -7.26 5.89 -3.75
N LEU A 3 -8.53 6.08 -4.14
CA LEU A 3 -9.13 5.34 -5.25
C LEU A 3 -8.61 5.98 -6.55
N ASP A 4 -8.07 5.15 -7.44
CA ASP A 4 -7.53 5.56 -8.72
C ASP A 4 -7.81 4.49 -9.78
N GLU A 5 -7.70 4.87 -11.04
CA GLU A 5 -7.79 3.97 -12.18
C GLU A 5 -6.42 3.35 -12.49
N TYR A 6 -6.42 2.17 -13.12
CA TYR A 6 -5.18 1.51 -13.56
C TYR A 6 -4.45 2.36 -14.60
N LYS A 7 -3.15 2.58 -14.40
CA LYS A 7 -2.27 3.23 -15.38
C LYS A 7 -1.29 2.21 -15.96
N GLU A 8 -0.85 2.48 -17.19
CA GLU A 8 0.15 1.63 -17.85
C GLU A 8 1.45 1.61 -17.03
N GLY A 9 1.91 0.42 -16.66
CA GLY A 9 3.08 0.22 -15.81
C GLY A 9 2.78 0.02 -14.33
N ASP A 10 1.53 0.18 -13.88
CA ASP A 10 1.18 -0.11 -12.49
C ASP A 10 1.21 -1.63 -12.23
N ILE A 11 1.76 -1.99 -11.07
CA ILE A 11 1.62 -3.35 -10.55
C ILE A 11 0.24 -3.49 -9.92
N THR A 12 -0.52 -4.45 -10.42
CA THR A 12 -1.85 -4.78 -9.90
C THR A 12 -1.77 -6.02 -9.02
N THR A 13 -2.29 -5.93 -7.79
CA THR A 13 -2.42 -7.08 -6.89
C THR A 13 -3.85 -7.15 -6.36
N LYS A 14 -4.47 -8.32 -6.48
CA LYS A 14 -5.80 -8.57 -5.94
C LYS A 14 -5.69 -9.31 -4.60
N ILE A 15 -6.30 -8.76 -3.56
CA ILE A 15 -6.39 -9.38 -2.23
C ILE A 15 -7.87 -9.35 -1.85
N ASP A 16 -8.45 -10.54 -1.66
CA ASP A 16 -9.89 -10.73 -1.47
C ASP A 16 -10.69 -10.04 -2.60
N ASP A 17 -11.54 -9.08 -2.25
CA ASP A 17 -12.37 -8.31 -3.17
C ASP A 17 -11.78 -6.93 -3.51
N LEU A 18 -10.55 -6.64 -3.05
CA LEU A 18 -9.87 -5.37 -3.29
C LEU A 18 -8.76 -5.53 -4.33
N THR A 19 -8.75 -4.60 -5.27
CA THR A 19 -7.65 -4.45 -6.24
C THR A 19 -6.75 -3.31 -5.79
N PHE A 20 -5.48 -3.62 -5.56
CA PHE A 20 -4.45 -2.65 -5.26
C PHE A 20 -3.64 -2.33 -6.50
N LEU A 21 -3.40 -1.04 -6.71
CA LEU A 21 -2.55 -0.50 -7.75
C LEU A 21 -1.34 0.13 -7.09
N VAL A 22 -0.14 -0.23 -7.55
CA VAL A 22 1.12 0.31 -7.04
C VAL A 22 1.99 0.69 -8.23
N GLU A 23 2.40 1.95 -8.28
CA GLU A 23 3.32 2.44 -9.30
C GLU A 23 4.63 1.63 -9.29
N GLN A 24 5.15 1.25 -10.46
CA GLN A 24 6.36 0.44 -10.59
C GLN A 24 7.55 1.05 -9.83
N ASP A 25 7.71 2.38 -9.90
CA ASP A 25 8.77 3.12 -9.22
C ASP A 25 8.78 2.86 -7.71
N LEU A 26 7.59 2.73 -7.09
CA LEU A 26 7.46 2.45 -5.67
C LEU A 26 7.85 1.02 -5.33
N VAL A 27 7.62 0.07 -6.24
CA VAL A 27 8.02 -1.33 -6.05
C VAL A 27 9.53 -1.48 -6.20
N ASP A 28 10.13 -0.81 -7.17
CA ASP A 28 11.58 -0.80 -7.39
C ASP A 28 12.32 -0.21 -6.17
N ILE A 29 11.67 0.74 -5.49
CA ILE A 29 12.19 1.32 -4.25
C ILE A 29 11.92 0.38 -3.07
N PHE A 30 10.67 0.07 -2.75
CA PHE A 30 10.34 -0.51 -1.44
C PHE A 30 10.27 -2.04 -1.42
N LYS A 31 10.36 -2.70 -2.58
CA LYS A 31 10.22 -4.15 -2.83
C LYS A 31 8.87 -4.74 -2.44
N SER A 32 8.44 -4.54 -1.20
CA SER A 32 7.16 -4.99 -0.69
C SER A 32 6.54 -3.98 0.27
N PHE A 33 5.22 -4.06 0.41
CA PHE A 33 4.44 -3.22 1.31
C PHE A 33 3.54 -4.10 2.17
N LYS A 34 3.47 -3.79 3.46
CA LYS A 34 2.47 -4.33 4.36
C LYS A 34 1.39 -3.29 4.60
N ILE A 35 0.13 -3.67 4.40
CA ILE A 35 -1.02 -2.80 4.60
C ILE A 35 -1.84 -3.36 5.77
N ASP A 36 -1.97 -2.57 6.84
CA ASP A 36 -2.76 -2.90 8.01
C ASP A 36 -3.92 -1.90 8.17
N TYR A 37 -5.15 -2.37 8.40
CA TYR A 37 -6.31 -1.51 8.67
C TYR A 37 -6.64 -1.50 10.17
N SER A 38 -6.75 -0.32 10.76
CA SER A 38 -7.26 -0.12 12.12
C SER A 38 -8.62 0.54 12.07
N ASN A 39 -9.58 0.01 12.84
CA ASN A 39 -10.87 0.65 13.09
C ASN A 39 -11.22 0.52 14.57
N ASN A 40 -10.67 1.43 15.38
CA ASN A 40 -11.02 1.56 16.78
C ASN A 40 -11.37 3.03 17.08
N TRP A 41 -11.87 3.29 18.28
CA TRP A 41 -12.30 4.62 18.71
C TRP A 41 -11.21 5.70 18.54
N LEU A 42 -9.94 5.32 18.75
CA LEU A 42 -8.81 6.24 18.73
C LEU A 42 -8.23 6.44 17.32
N ARG A 43 -8.33 5.43 16.46
CA ARG A 43 -7.72 5.41 15.13
C ARG A 43 -8.56 4.60 14.15
N ARG A 44 -8.96 5.26 13.07
CA ARG A 44 -9.56 4.64 11.89
C ARG A 44 -8.74 4.97 10.65
N GLY A 45 -8.24 3.97 9.96
CA GLY A 45 -7.49 4.16 8.73
C GLY A 45 -6.52 3.03 8.42
N PHE A 46 -5.89 3.15 7.24
CA PHE A 46 -4.87 2.24 6.78
C PHE A 46 -3.49 2.71 7.20
N THR A 47 -2.64 1.76 7.58
CA THR A 47 -1.20 1.93 7.79
C THR A 47 -0.50 1.19 6.68
N VAL A 48 0.36 1.88 5.93
CA VAL A 48 1.18 1.28 4.88
C VAL A 48 2.63 1.29 5.38
N ILE A 49 3.23 0.12 5.50
CA ILE A 49 4.58 -0.08 6.02
C ILE A 49 5.43 -0.64 4.87
N PRO A 50 6.37 0.14 4.32
CA PRO A 50 7.29 -0.38 3.32
C PRO A 50 8.35 -1.29 3.95
N ASP A 51 8.81 -2.30 3.20
CA ASP A 51 9.81 -3.29 3.65
C ASP A 51 11.26 -2.78 3.56
N ARG A 52 11.49 -1.55 3.06
CA ARG A 52 12.77 -0.88 3.33
C ARG A 52 12.79 -0.41 4.77
N GLY A 53 13.62 -1.05 5.58
CA GLY A 53 13.93 -0.62 6.95
C GLY A 53 14.35 0.85 6.99
N LEU A 54 13.42 1.73 7.29
CA LEU A 54 13.66 3.14 7.57
C LEU A 54 12.87 3.50 8.82
N SER A 55 13.66 3.61 9.90
CA SER A 55 13.50 4.39 11.13
C SER A 55 12.08 4.61 11.66
N SER A 56 11.84 4.04 12.85
CA SER A 56 10.83 4.54 13.78
C SER A 56 11.02 6.04 13.98
N CYS A 57 9.99 6.84 13.67
CA CYS A 57 9.87 8.17 14.26
C CYS A 57 9.59 8.07 15.76
#